data_AF-A0A961WIK3-F1
#
_entry.id   AF-A0A961WIK3-F1
#
_cell.length_a   1.000
_cell.length_b   1.000
_cell.length_c   1.000
_cell.angle_alpha   90.00
_cell.angle_beta   90.00
_cell.angle_gamma   90.00
#
_symmetry.space_group_name_H-M   'P 1'
#
loop_
_entity.id
_entity.type
_entity.pdbx_description
1 polymer ?
#
loop_
_entity_poly.entity_id
_entity_poly.type
_entity_poly.pdbx_seq_one_letter_code
_entity_poly.pdbx_strand_id
1 'polypeptide(L)' 'MIPQYINPMQWHEAMGIARQSCARVFRDGGTPTDALKAFGLGSRNAQDTSWDRVVCLVAQSLCSKPARRAA' A
#
# COMPACT_ATOMS: atom_id res chain seq x y z
N MET A 1 -2.68 -11.42 -5.42
CA MET A 1 -1.72 -11.59 -6.53
C MET A 1 -0.35 -11.19 -6.04
N ILE A 2 0.69 -12.00 -6.30
CA ILE A 2 2.10 -11.67 -5.99
C ILE A 2 2.76 -11.19 -7.29
N PRO A 3 3.40 -10.02 -7.34
CA PRO A 3 4.08 -9.54 -8.55
C PRO A 3 5.30 -10.40 -8.88
N GLN A 4 5.50 -10.74 -10.16
CA GLN A 4 6.57 -11.67 -10.60
C GLN A 4 8.00 -11.16 -10.34
N TYR A 5 8.19 -9.85 -10.18
CA TYR A 5 9.49 -9.20 -9.98
C TYR A 5 9.77 -8.82 -8.51
N ILE A 6 8.90 -9.20 -7.58
CA ILE A 6 9.05 -8.91 -6.15
C ILE A 6 9.30 -10.23 -5.41
N ASN A 7 10.27 -10.22 -4.49
CA ASN A 7 10.50 -11.38 -3.63
C ASN A 7 9.20 -11.72 -2.86
N PRO A 8 8.70 -12.98 -2.92
CA PRO A 8 7.45 -13.35 -2.26
C PRO A 8 7.44 -13.05 -0.76
N MET A 9 8.55 -13.23 -0.05
CA MET A 9 8.65 -12.94 1.38
C MET A 9 8.49 -11.43 1.63
N GLN A 10 9.20 -10.61 0.86
CA GLN A 10 9.09 -9.15 0.93
C GLN A 10 7.67 -8.68 0.61
N TRP A 11 7.01 -9.32 -0.34
CA TRP A 11 5.61 -9.03 -0.70
C TRP A 11 4.65 -9.35 0.46
N HIS A 12 4.81 -10.50 1.12
CA HIS A 12 3.98 -10.88 2.26
C HIS A 12 4.15 -9.91 3.44
N GLU A 13 5.37 -9.50 3.74
CA GLU A 13 5.66 -8.50 4.77
C GLU A 13 5.03 -7.14 4.41
N ALA A 14 5.26 -6.66 3.18
CA ALA A 14 4.71 -5.42 2.68
C ALA A 14 3.17 -5.42 2.68
N MET A 15 2.53 -6.54 2.36
CA MET A 15 1.08 -6.71 2.44
C MET A 15 0.56 -6.57 3.88
N GLY A 16 1.26 -7.14 4.86
CA GLY A 16 0.92 -7.00 6.27
C GLY A 16 0.95 -5.54 6.73
N ILE A 17 2.05 -4.85 6.41
CA ILE A 17 2.23 -3.42 6.72
C ILE A 17 1.15 -2.58 6.01
N ALA A 18 0.95 -2.78 4.70
CA ALA A 18 -0.03 -2.05 3.91
C ALA A 18 -1.45 -2.20 4.48
N ARG A 19 -1.84 -3.42 4.87
CA ARG A 19 -3.16 -3.68 5.50
C ARG A 19 -3.31 -2.95 6.82
N GLN A 20 -2.32 -3.04 7.72
CA GLN A 20 -2.38 -2.36 9.01
C GLN A 20 -2.49 -0.85 8.86
N SER A 21 -1.72 -0.25 7.94
CA SER A 21 -1.78 1.19 7.67
C SER A 21 -3.12 1.60 7.06
N CYS A 22 -3.62 0.89 6.05
CA CYS A 22 -4.92 1.19 5.44
C CYS A 22 -6.07 1.00 6.44
N ALA A 23 -5.99 -0.02 7.30
CA ALA A 23 -6.98 -0.26 8.35
C ALA A 23 -7.02 0.86 9.41
N ARG A 24 -5.90 1.56 9.64
CA ARG A 24 -5.88 2.75 10.49
C ARG A 24 -6.64 3.90 9.82
N VAL A 25 -6.34 4.21 8.56
CA VAL A 25 -7.05 5.25 7.80
C VAL A 25 -8.55 4.98 7.73
N PHE A 26 -8.96 3.74 7.48
CA PHE A 26 -10.36 3.35 7.46
C PHE A 26 -11.06 3.57 8.82
N ARG A 27 -10.41 3.17 9.93
CA ARG A 27 -10.95 3.37 11.29
C ARG A 27 -11.06 4.84 11.66
N ASP A 28 -10.16 5.67 11.16
CA ASP A 28 -10.18 7.12 11.34
C ASP A 28 -11.24 7.81 10.45
N GLY A 29 -12.03 7.04 9.67
CA GLY A 29 -13.08 7.56 8.77
C GLY A 29 -12.57 8.04 7.42
N GLY A 30 -11.31 7.76 7.07
CA GLY A 30 -10.70 8.17 5.81
C GLY A 30 -11.11 7.31 4.62
N THR A 31 -10.86 7.82 3.42
CA THR A 31 -11.18 7.14 2.15
C THR A 31 -9.96 6.37 1.61
N PRO A 32 -10.16 5.43 0.66
CA PRO A 32 -9.06 4.79 -0.06
C PRO A 32 -8.10 5.79 -0.72
N THR A 33 -8.62 6.93 -1.19
CA THR A 33 -7.82 8.01 -1.78
C THR A 33 -6.94 8.69 -0.75
N ASP A 34 -7.41 8.86 0.48
CA ASP A 34 -6.63 9.46 1.57
C ASP A 34 -5.47 8.54 1.99
N ALA A 35 -5.70 7.22 2.00
CA ALA A 35 -4.65 6.26 2.21
C ALA A 35 -3.57 6.36 1.12
N LEU A 36 -3.93 6.41 -0.17
CA LEU A 36 -2.96 6.61 -1.25
C LEU A 36 -2.15 7.90 -1.09
N LYS A 37 -2.80 9.02 -0.76
CA LYS A 37 -2.14 10.31 -0.49
C LYS A 37 -1.13 10.20 0.65
N ALA A 38 -1.44 9.50 1.74
CA ALA A 38 -0.54 9.31 2.87
C ALA A 38 0.77 8.59 2.48
N PHE A 39 0.74 7.73 1.45
CA PHE A 39 1.92 7.05 0.92
C PHE A 39 2.61 7.82 -0.23
N GLY A 40 2.13 9.02 -0.56
CA GLY A 40 2.61 9.82 -1.69
C GLY A 40 2.23 9.22 -3.05
N LEU A 41 1.19 8.39 -3.09
CA LEU A 41 0.69 7.75 -4.31
C LEU A 41 -0.49 8.57 -4.86
N GLY A 42 -0.45 8.88 -6.15
CA GLY A 42 -1.57 9.53 -6.83
C GLY A 42 -2.67 8.53 -7.19
N SER A 43 -3.94 8.84 -6.91
CA SER A 43 -5.05 8.09 -7.50
C SER A 43 -5.21 8.50 -8.95
N ARG A 44 -4.93 7.59 -9.88
CA ARG A 44 -5.13 7.81 -11.33
C ARG A 44 -6.60 7.79 -11.74
N ASN A 45 -7.48 7.21 -10.91
CA ASN A 45 -8.93 7.18 -11.07
C ASN A 45 -9.61 7.03 -9.69
N ALA A 46 -10.05 8.14 -9.11
CA ALA A 46 -10.68 8.18 -7.78
C ALA A 46 -12.00 7.38 -7.69
N GLN A 47 -12.70 7.20 -8.81
CA GLN A 47 -14.02 6.55 -8.86
C GLN A 47 -13.97 5.01 -8.73
N ASP A 48 -12.83 4.37 -8.98
CA ASP A 48 -12.65 2.89 -8.92
C ASP A 48 -11.63 2.43 -7.86
N THR A 49 -11.34 3.31 -6.90
CA THR A 49 -10.30 3.04 -5.89
C THR A 49 -10.87 2.19 -4.74
N SER A 50 -10.94 0.87 -4.93
CA SER A 50 -11.31 -0.08 -3.86
C SER A 50 -10.19 -0.26 -2.84
N TRP A 51 -10.54 -0.58 -1.58
CA TRP A 51 -9.56 -0.81 -0.52
C TRP A 51 -8.54 -1.92 -0.85
N ASP A 52 -8.99 -3.01 -1.47
CA ASP A 52 -8.11 -4.12 -1.87
C ASP A 52 -7.04 -3.65 -2.87
N ARG A 53 -7.44 -2.82 -3.84
CA ARG A 53 -6.54 -2.24 -4.82
C ARG A 53 -5.54 -1.27 -4.18
N VAL A 54 -5.99 -0.42 -3.24
CA VAL A 54 -5.11 0.49 -2.51
C VAL A 54 -4.07 -0.27 -1.71
N VAL A 55 -4.47 -1.30 -0.99
CA VAL A 55 -3.56 -2.14 -0.19
C VAL A 55 -2.50 -2.78 -1.10
N CYS A 56 -2.89 -3.27 -2.28
CA CYS A 56 -1.94 -3.79 -3.28
C CYS A 56 -0.97 -2.72 -3.80
N LEU A 57 -1.44 -1.51 -4.10
CA LEU A 57 -0.59 -0.41 -4.58
C LEU A 57 0.39 0.08 -3.51
N VAL A 58 -0.07 0.20 -2.27
CA VAL A 58 0.77 0.59 -1.14
C VAL A 58 1.88 -0.46 -0.93
N ALA A 59 1.53 -1.75 -0.90
CA ALA A 59 2.52 -2.82 -0.78
C ALA A 59 3.53 -2.82 -1.93
N GLN A 60 3.09 -2.61 -3.18
CA GLN A 60 4.01 -2.46 -4.30
C GLN A 60 4.98 -1.30 -4.07
N SER A 61 4.49 -0.14 -3.59
CA SER A 61 5.36 1.00 -3.30
C SER A 61 6.37 0.72 -2.19
N LEU A 62 5.98 -0.06 -1.17
CA LEU A 62 6.85 -0.47 -0.07
C LEU A 62 7.96 -1.41 -0.57
N CYS A 63 7.65 -2.29 -1.52
CA CYS A 63 8.66 -3.15 -2.15
C CYS A 63 9.55 -2.40 -3.14
N SER A 64 9.03 -1.34 -3.78
CA SER A 64 9.75 -0.52 -4.78
C SER A 64 10.74 0.45 -4.14
N LYS A 65 10.47 0.88 -2.90
CA LYS A 65 11.40 1.69 -2.14
C LYS A 65 12.48 0.77 -1.56
N PRO A 66 13.78 0.99 -1.83
CA PRO A 66 14.81 0.25 -1.12
C PRO A 66 14.61 0.52 0.36
N ALA A 67 14.47 -0.55 1.16
CA ALA A 67 14.33 -0.45 2.60
C ALA A 67 15.41 0.50 3.12
N ARG A 68 15.00 1.66 3.62
CA ARG A 68 15.93 2.63 4.20
C ARG A 68 16.63 1.87 5.33
N ARG A 69 17.92 1.56 5.15
CA ARG A 69 18.74 0.93 6.19
C ARG A 69 18.55 1.75 7.46
N ALA A 70 18.02 1.12 8.50
CA ALA A 70 18.14 1.65 9.84
C ALA A 70 19.64 1.71 10.12
N ALA A 71 20.14 2.93 10.33
CA ALA A 71 21.52 3.22 10.68
C ALA A 71 21.81 2.80 12.11
#